data_AF-A0A536US91-F1
#
_entry.id   AF-A0A536US91-F1
#
_cell.length_a   1.000
_cell.length_b   1.000
_cell.length_c   1.000
_cell.angle_alpha   90.00
_cell.angle_beta   90.00
_cell.angle_gamma   90.00
#
_symmetry.space_group_name_H-M   'P 1'
#
loop_
_entity.id
_entity.type
_entity.pdbx_description
1 polymer ?
#
loop_
_entity_poly.entity_id
_entity_poly.type
_entity_poly.pdbx_seq_one_letter_code
_entity_poly.pdbx_strand_id
1 'polypeptide(L)'
;MARTVTQATLARENVVYLGSGGRSQENRSSGFRPAFLDADTGIIHPSRFADGRPAPLHLLDGLPDSVVLARGDDRRVVEVKASVISGFTRDGRFYTRDEAMRAMQAEPDWEMAA
;
A
#
# COMPACT_ATOMS: atom_id res chain seq x y z
N MET A 1 -5.54 22.70 1.61
CA MET A 1 -5.91 21.60 2.53
C MET A 1 -5.26 20.33 2.02
N ALA A 2 -4.53 19.59 2.87
CA ALA A 2 -3.97 18.31 2.47
C ALA A 2 -5.12 17.35 2.14
N ARG A 3 -5.03 16.66 1.00
CA ARG A 3 -6.08 15.71 0.58
C ARG A 3 -5.93 14.43 1.39
N THR A 4 -7.00 14.01 2.03
CA THR A 4 -7.09 12.74 2.74
C THR A 4 -7.03 11.55 1.80
N VAL A 5 -6.73 10.37 2.33
CA VAL A 5 -6.69 9.14 1.56
C VAL A 5 -8.02 8.39 1.71
N THR A 6 -8.58 8.00 0.57
CA THR A 6 -9.88 7.32 0.46
C THR A 6 -9.74 6.12 -0.48
N GLN A 7 -10.80 5.31 -0.60
CA GLN A 7 -10.83 4.24 -1.61
C GLN A 7 -10.67 4.79 -3.04
N ALA A 8 -11.23 5.97 -3.33
CA ALA A 8 -11.07 6.63 -4.63
C ALA A 8 -9.61 7.05 -4.88
N THR A 9 -8.89 7.48 -3.83
CA THR A 9 -7.45 7.75 -3.91
C THR A 9 -6.69 6.49 -4.31
N LEU A 10 -6.91 5.37 -3.61
CA LEU A 10 -6.24 4.09 -3.91
C LEU A 10 -6.56 3.57 -5.32
N ALA A 11 -7.81 3.71 -5.76
CA ALA A 11 -8.24 3.32 -7.10
C ALA A 11 -7.51 4.15 -8.18
N ARG A 12 -7.39 5.46 -7.98
CA ARG A 12 -6.65 6.35 -8.90
C ARG A 12 -5.18 5.96 -8.98
N GLU A 13 -4.55 5.70 -7.84
CA GLU A 13 -3.15 5.30 -7.83
C GLU A 13 -2.94 3.93 -8.52
N ASN A 14 -3.83 2.96 -8.32
CA ASN A 14 -3.78 1.69 -9.04
C ASN A 14 -3.86 1.86 -10.57
N VAL A 15 -4.58 2.87 -11.06
CA VAL A 15 -4.60 3.22 -12.49
C VAL A 15 -3.28 3.83 -12.93
N VAL A 16 -2.71 4.75 -12.14
CA VAL A 16 -1.41 5.38 -12.43
C VAL A 16 -0.28 4.35 -12.55
N TYR A 17 -0.27 3.33 -11.69
CA TYR A 17 0.77 2.29 -11.64
C TYR A 17 0.42 1.02 -12.43
N LEU A 18 -0.61 1.04 -13.27
CA LEU A 18 -1.00 -0.10 -14.11
C LEU A 18 0.19 -0.59 -14.97
N GLY A 19 0.51 -1.88 -14.90
CA GLY A 19 1.61 -2.47 -15.67
C GLY A 19 3.00 -2.18 -15.10
N SER A 20 3.09 -1.70 -13.86
CA SER A 20 4.34 -1.42 -13.16
C SER A 20 4.42 -2.13 -11.81
N GLY A 21 5.63 -2.24 -11.27
CA GLY A 21 5.85 -2.79 -9.93
C GLY A 21 5.29 -1.98 -8.76
N GLY A 22 4.70 -0.81 -9.04
CA GLY A 22 3.98 -0.01 -8.04
C GLY A 22 2.58 -0.54 -7.72
N ARG A 23 2.10 -1.59 -8.41
CA ARG A 23 0.77 -2.17 -8.21
C ARG A 23 0.86 -3.60 -7.68
N SER A 24 -0.08 -3.94 -6.80
CA SER A 24 -0.06 -5.19 -6.02
C SER A 24 -0.18 -6.44 -6.89
N GLN A 25 -0.83 -6.36 -8.04
CA GLN A 25 -0.99 -7.50 -8.97
C GLN A 25 0.35 -7.85 -9.65
N GLU A 26 1.18 -6.85 -9.91
CA GLU A 26 2.44 -6.98 -10.64
C GLU A 26 3.60 -7.37 -9.74
N ASN A 27 3.62 -6.92 -8.48
CA ASN A 27 4.79 -7.08 -7.60
C ASN A 27 4.67 -8.20 -6.56
N ARG A 28 3.53 -8.91 -6.53
CA ARG A 28 3.23 -9.91 -5.50
C ARG A 28 4.23 -11.07 -5.47
N SER A 29 4.67 -11.55 -6.64
CA SER A 29 5.63 -12.66 -6.74
C SER A 29 7.04 -12.27 -6.28
N SER A 30 7.35 -10.97 -6.23
CA SER A 30 8.66 -10.42 -5.83
C SER A 30 8.76 -10.11 -4.33
N GLY A 31 7.91 -10.71 -3.50
CA GLY A 31 7.96 -10.61 -2.04
C GLY A 31 7.36 -9.33 -1.43
N PHE A 32 6.83 -8.41 -2.25
CA PHE A 32 6.17 -7.21 -1.77
C PHE A 32 4.82 -7.53 -1.11
N ARG A 33 4.58 -6.91 0.06
CA ARG A 33 3.31 -6.97 0.77
C ARG A 33 2.70 -5.57 0.87
N PRO A 34 1.43 -5.36 0.48
CA PRO A 34 0.82 -4.03 0.54
C PRO A 34 0.81 -3.48 1.98
N ALA A 35 1.16 -2.22 2.13
CA ALA A 35 1.24 -1.54 3.41
C ALA A 35 1.00 -0.03 3.25
N PHE A 36 0.91 0.64 4.39
CA PHE A 36 0.78 2.08 4.48
C PHE A 36 1.82 2.62 5.46
N LEU A 37 2.41 3.77 5.15
CA LEU A 37 3.28 4.51 6.05
C LEU A 37 2.52 5.74 6.57
N ASP A 38 2.41 5.92 7.88
CA ASP A 38 2.01 7.20 8.44
C ASP A 38 3.23 8.12 8.50
N ALA A 39 3.32 9.10 7.60
CA ALA A 39 4.47 9.99 7.49
C ALA A 39 4.67 10.89 8.72
N ASP A 40 3.63 11.11 9.53
CA ASP A 40 3.73 11.93 10.74
C ASP A 40 4.46 11.18 11.87
N THR A 41 4.34 9.85 11.91
CA THR A 41 4.87 9.02 13.01
C THR A 41 5.97 8.06 12.57
N GLY A 42 6.11 7.82 11.26
CA GLY A 42 6.99 6.80 10.69
C GLY A 42 6.48 5.36 10.88
N ILE A 43 5.28 5.17 11.43
CA ILE A 43 4.72 3.84 11.69
C ILE A 43 4.22 3.21 10.38
N ILE A 44 4.59 1.95 10.16
CA ILE A 44 4.13 1.16 9.02
C ILE A 44 2.94 0.30 9.45
N HIS A 45 1.84 0.43 8.74
CA HIS A 45 0.63 -0.36 8.92
C HIS A 45 0.48 -1.35 7.74
N PRO A 46 0.60 -2.68 7.98
CA PRO A 46 0.33 -3.66 6.94
C PRO A 46 -1.11 -3.56 6.45
N SER A 47 -1.32 -3.72 5.13
CA SER A 47 -2.67 -3.79 4.57
C SER A 47 -3.36 -5.05 5.06
N ARG A 48 -4.54 -4.88 5.65
CA ARG A 48 -5.31 -5.96 6.27
C ARG A 48 -6.79 -5.82 5.94
N PHE A 49 -7.49 -6.95 5.93
CA PHE A 49 -8.94 -6.96 6.02
C PHE A 49 -9.39 -6.45 7.39
N ALA A 50 -10.67 -6.12 7.53
CA ALA A 50 -11.26 -5.66 8.80
C ALA A 50 -11.08 -6.68 9.95
N ASP A 51 -10.92 -7.97 9.64
CA ASP A 51 -10.67 -9.05 10.60
C ASP A 51 -9.19 -9.21 10.99
N GLY A 52 -8.31 -8.34 10.48
CA GLY A 52 -6.88 -8.34 10.75
C GLY A 52 -6.06 -9.28 9.88
N ARG A 53 -6.66 -10.13 9.04
CA ARG A 53 -5.90 -10.98 8.11
C ARG A 53 -5.17 -10.11 7.07
N PRO A 54 -3.94 -10.48 6.65
CA PRO A 54 -3.22 -9.76 5.60
C PRO A 54 -4.03 -9.66 4.30
N ALA A 55 -4.13 -8.46 3.75
CA ALA A 55 -4.81 -8.23 2.50
C ALA A 55 -3.82 -8.34 1.32
N PRO A 56 -4.24 -8.95 0.20
CA PRO A 56 -3.39 -9.11 -0.97
C PRO A 56 -3.32 -7.82 -1.83
N LEU A 57 -4.06 -6.78 -1.43
CA LEU A 57 -4.18 -5.46 -2.07
C LEU A 57 -4.24 -4.39 -0.97
N HIS A 58 -4.09 -3.11 -1.34
CA HIS A 58 -4.32 -1.97 -0.42
C HIS A 58 -5.79 -1.88 -0.02
N LEU A 59 -6.09 -2.13 1.26
CA LEU A 59 -7.39 -1.96 1.88
C LEU A 59 -7.26 -1.06 3.11
N LEU A 60 -8.19 -0.13 3.28
CA LEU A 60 -8.18 0.79 4.43
C LEU A 60 -8.80 0.15 5.69
N ASP A 61 -9.59 -0.91 5.54
CA ASP A 61 -10.46 -1.43 6.60
C ASP A 61 -9.73 -1.96 7.83
N GLY A 62 -8.52 -2.47 7.65
CA GLY A 62 -7.68 -2.96 8.73
C GLY A 62 -6.80 -1.91 9.40
N LEU A 63 -6.94 -0.63 9.02
CA LEU A 63 -6.15 0.46 9.63
C LEU A 63 -6.66 0.80 11.04
N PRO A 64 -5.74 1.13 11.97
CA PRO A 64 -6.09 1.50 13.33
C PRO A 64 -6.72 2.90 13.39
N ASP A 65 -7.49 3.15 14.44
CA ASP A 65 -8.19 4.43 14.65
C ASP A 65 -7.23 5.64 14.74
N SER A 66 -5.95 5.41 15.07
CA SER A 66 -4.93 6.47 15.10
C SER A 66 -4.70 7.17 13.76
N VAL A 67 -5.06 6.54 12.63
CA VAL A 67 -4.92 7.12 11.28
C VAL A 67 -6.27 7.25 10.55
N VAL A 68 -7.33 6.63 11.05
CA VAL A 68 -8.68 6.73 10.48
C VAL A 68 -9.33 8.04 10.90
N LEU A 69 -9.90 8.75 9.93
CA LEU A 69 -10.64 10.00 10.17
C LEU A 69 -12.15 9.78 10.16
N ALA A 70 -12.64 8.89 9.31
CA ALA A 70 -14.06 8.58 9.23
C ALA A 70 -14.32 7.12 8.82
N ARG A 71 -15.40 6.56 9.36
CA ARG A 71 -15.99 5.28 8.96
C ARG A 71 -17.42 5.52 8.47
N GLY A 72 -17.85 4.78 7.45
CA GLY A 72 -19.23 4.81 6.95
C GLY A 72 -20.19 4.05 7.86
N ASP A 73 -21.48 4.07 7.52
CA ASP A 73 -22.56 3.40 8.27
C ASP A 73 -22.38 1.88 8.37
N ASP A 74 -21.68 1.28 7.39
CA ASP A 74 -21.32 -0.14 7.36
C ASP A 74 -20.03 -0.46 8.16
N ARG A 75 -19.49 0.54 8.88
CA ARG A 75 -18.23 0.52 9.65
C ARG A 75 -16.96 0.37 8.79
N ARG A 76 -17.06 0.45 7.47
CA ARG A 76 -15.89 0.48 6.58
C ARG A 76 -15.15 1.81 6.72
N VAL A 77 -13.83 1.77 6.54
CA VAL A 77 -13.03 2.99 6.53
C VAL A 77 -13.26 3.73 5.21
N VAL A 78 -13.71 4.98 5.30
CA VAL A 78 -13.97 5.82 4.13
C VAL A 78 -12.90 6.91 3.95
N GLU A 79 -12.26 7.32 5.04
CA GLU A 79 -11.27 8.41 5.03
C GLU A 79 -10.18 8.19 6.09
N VAL A 80 -8.93 8.38 5.69
CA VAL A 80 -7.75 8.35 6.57
C VAL A 80 -6.88 9.59 6.37
N LYS A 81 -6.00 9.85 7.34
CA LYS A 81 -5.10 11.02 7.34
C LYS A 81 -4.36 11.19 6.01
N ALA A 82 -4.14 12.45 5.63
CA ALA A 82 -3.36 12.80 4.45
C ALA A 82 -1.88 12.40 4.56
N SER A 83 -1.38 12.19 5.78
CA SER A 83 -0.02 11.68 6.05
C SER A 83 0.17 10.21 5.65
N VAL A 84 -0.92 9.47 5.42
CA VAL A 84 -0.87 8.04 5.08
C VAL A 84 -0.44 7.88 3.62
N ILE A 85 0.68 7.21 3.40
CA ILE A 85 1.24 6.93 2.08
C ILE A 85 1.04 5.45 1.75
N SER A 86 0.45 5.15 0.59
CA SER A 86 0.29 3.79 0.08
C SER A 86 1.61 3.25 -0.49
N GLY A 87 1.98 2.04 -0.10
CA GLY A 87 3.24 1.42 -0.52
C GLY A 87 3.30 -0.06 -0.17
N PHE A 88 4.51 -0.56 0.05
CA PHE A 88 4.74 -1.97 0.28
C PHE A 88 5.81 -2.17 1.34
N THR A 89 5.74 -3.28 2.07
CA THR A 89 6.87 -3.79 2.84
C THR A 89 7.52 -4.94 2.09
N ARG A 90 8.86 -4.95 2.08
CA ARG A 90 9.69 -6.07 1.64
C ARG A 90 10.95 -6.09 2.50
N ASP A 91 11.30 -7.26 3.04
CA ASP A 91 12.48 -7.47 3.90
C ASP A 91 12.60 -6.46 5.06
N GLY A 92 11.48 -6.17 5.71
CA GLY A 92 11.42 -5.24 6.86
C GLY A 92 11.51 -3.75 6.51
N ARG A 93 11.61 -3.40 5.23
CA ARG A 93 11.66 -2.01 4.75
C ARG A 93 10.37 -1.60 4.04
N PHE A 94 9.96 -0.36 4.23
CA PHE A 94 8.89 0.26 3.44
C PHE A 94 9.41 0.80 2.11
N TYR A 95 8.60 0.61 1.07
CA TYR A 95 8.79 1.11 -0.28
C TYR A 95 7.53 1.84 -0.69
N THR A 96 7.66 3.09 -1.12
CA THR A 96 6.62 3.75 -1.89
C THR A 96 6.34 2.98 -3.19
N ARG A 97 5.23 3.30 -3.87
CA ARG A 97 4.93 2.66 -5.17
C ARG A 97 6.02 2.91 -6.22
N ASP A 98 6.59 4.11 -6.27
CA ASP A 98 7.71 4.41 -7.17
C ASP A 98 8.96 3.61 -6.82
N GLU A 99 9.29 3.47 -5.53
CA GLU A 99 10.42 2.66 -5.11
C GLU A 99 10.20 1.17 -5.40
N ALA A 100 8.99 0.65 -5.23
CA ALA A 100 8.66 -0.73 -5.60
C ALA A 100 8.79 -0.96 -7.11
N MET A 101 8.32 -0.01 -7.93
CA MET A 101 8.53 -0.04 -9.38
C MET A 101 10.02 -0.06 -9.75
N ARG A 102 10.83 0.83 -9.16
CA ARG A 102 12.28 0.88 -9.42
C ARG A 102 12.99 -0.39 -8.96
N ALA A 103 12.61 -0.92 -7.80
CA ALA A 103 13.17 -2.16 -7.28
C ALA A 103 12.89 -3.35 -8.21
N MET A 104 11.67 -3.45 -8.77
CA MET A 104 11.34 -4.48 -9.75
C MET A 104 12.06 -4.33 -11.09
N GLN A 105 12.44 -3.10 -11.48
CA GLN A 105 13.24 -2.87 -12.69
C GLN A 105 14.73 -3.14 -12.47
N ALA A 106 15.20 -2.98 -11.22
CA ALA A 106 16.60 -3.16 -10.86
C ALA A 106 16.97 -4.61 -10.55
N GLU A 107 15.99 -5.49 -10.35
CA GLU A 107 16.18 -6.93 -10.23
C GLU A 107 16.27 -7.55 -11.63
N PRO A 108 17.46 -7.91 -12.14
CA PRO A 108 17.56 -8.61 -13.40
C PRO A 108 17.00 -10.03 -13.21
N ASP A 109 16.40 -10.58 -14.27
CA ASP A 109 16.11 -12.01 -14.39
C ASP A 109 17.42 -12.80 -14.17
N TRP A 110 17.68 -13.27 -12.95
CA TRP A 110 18.87 -14.06 -12.63
C TRP A 110 18.73 -15.54 -13.04
N GLU A 111 17.71 -15.88 -13.83
CA GLU A 111 17.42 -17.25 -14.28
C GLU A 111 18.02 -17.60 -15.66
N MET A 112 18.87 -16.73 -16.24
CA MET A 112 19.53 -16.97 -17.54
C MET A 112 21.07 -17.11 -17.48
N ALA A 113 21.67 -17.30 -16.30
CA ALA A 113 23.12 -17.40 -16.13
C ALA A 113 23.57 -18.67 -15.36
N ALA A 114 22.98 -19.82 -15.68
CA ALA A 114 23.44 -21.14 -15.22
C ALA A 114 23.65 -22.09 -16.41
#